data_AF-A0A2S8II04-F1
#
_entry.id   AF-A0A2S8II04-F1
#
_cell.length_a   1.000
_cell.length_b   1.000
_cell.length_c   1.000
_cell.angle_alpha   90.00
_cell.angle_beta   90.00
_cell.angle_gamma   90.00
#
_symmetry.space_group_name_H-M   'P 1'
#
loop_
_entity.id
_entity.type
_entity.pdbx_description
1 polymer ?
#
loop_
_entity_poly.entity_id
_entity_poly.type
_entity_poly.pdbx_seq_one_letter_code
_entity_poly.pdbx_strand_id
1 'polypeptide(L)' 'MLNSDDWKAKVVDSMQTTCPVCQSPNVTMGACAIGSMTVHQEYVCESCNFEFTALFALAGFYKGQPSQ' A
#
# COMPACT_ATOMS: atom_id res chain seq x y z
N MET A 1 12.55 4.01 -11.57
CA MET A 1 11.18 3.84 -11.06
C MET A 1 10.70 2.46 -11.46
N LEU A 2 10.20 1.66 -10.53
CA LEU A 2 9.55 0.38 -10.81
C LEU A 2 8.23 0.63 -11.55
N ASN A 3 7.90 -0.24 -12.50
CA ASN A 3 6.55 -0.25 -13.07
C ASN A 3 5.56 -0.84 -12.04
N SER A 4 4.26 -0.80 -12.39
CA SER A 4 3.18 -1.24 -11.49
C SER A 4 3.33 -2.70 -11.05
N ASP A 5 3.65 -3.61 -11.98
CA ASP A 5 3.72 -5.04 -11.71
C ASP A 5 4.93 -5.40 -10.86
N ASP A 6 6.10 -4.84 -11.18
CA ASP A 6 7.33 -5.03 -10.42
C ASP A 6 7.21 -4.47 -9.00
N TRP A 7 6.58 -3.29 -8.87
CA TRP A 7 6.33 -2.68 -7.57
C TRP A 7 5.37 -3.55 -6.74
N LYS A 8 4.26 -3.99 -7.34
CA LYS A 8 3.29 -4.88 -6.68
C LYS A 8 3.94 -6.18 -6.22
N ALA A 9 4.72 -6.83 -7.09
CA ALA A 9 5.41 -8.07 -6.76
C ALA A 9 6.34 -7.88 -5.55
N LYS A 10 7.10 -6.78 -5.53
CA LYS A 10 7.99 -6.45 -4.42
C LYS A 10 7.24 -6.20 -3.11
N VAL A 11 6.15 -5.43 -3.13
CA VAL A 11 5.35 -5.14 -1.93
C VAL A 11 4.72 -6.41 -1.36
N VAL A 12 4.26 -7.32 -2.22
CA VAL A 12 3.69 -8.61 -1.79
C VAL A 12 4.76 -9.52 -1.17
N ASP A 13 5.95 -9.59 -1.79
CA ASP A 13 7.07 -10.40 -1.29
C ASP A 13 7.62 -9.89 0.04
N SER A 14 7.82 -8.58 0.18
CA SER A 14 8.38 -7.96 1.39
C SER A 14 7.35 -7.72 2.49
N MET A 15 6.05 -7.79 2.17
CA MET A 15 4.95 -7.31 3.01
C MET A 15 5.12 -5.85 3.47
N GLN A 16 5.84 -5.04 2.70
CA GLN A 16 6.16 -3.65 3.04
C GLN A 16 6.04 -2.74 1.82
N THR A 17 5.22 -1.70 1.94
CA THR A 17 5.14 -0.62 0.96
C THR A 17 6.45 0.16 0.92
N THR A 18 7.01 0.34 -0.27
CA THR A 18 8.20 1.20 -0.51
C THR A 18 7.93 2.15 -1.67
N CYS A 19 8.66 3.26 -1.75
CA CYS A 19 8.53 4.18 -2.87
C CYS A 19 8.95 3.50 -4.20
N PRO A 20 8.13 3.56 -5.28
CA PRO A 20 8.51 2.96 -6.57
C PRO A 20 9.70 3.67 -7.23
N VAL A 21 10.02 4.90 -6.85
CA VAL A 21 11.12 5.68 -7.44
C VAL A 21 12.45 5.39 -6.76
N CYS A 22 12.54 5.61 -5.45
CA CYS A 22 13.79 5.51 -4.69
C CYS A 22 13.87 4.27 -3.78
N GLN A 23 12.81 3.46 -3.71
CA GLN A 23 12.71 2.25 -2.88
C GLN A 23 12.85 2.49 -1.37
N SER A 24 12.78 3.74 -0.92
CA SER A 24 12.73 4.08 0.50
C SER A 24 11.47 3.50 1.15
N PRO A 25 11.57 2.92 2.36
CA PRO A 25 10.41 2.51 3.15
C PRO A 25 9.76 3.69 3.88
N ASN A 26 10.38 4.88 3.83
CA ASN A 26 9.85 6.08 4.48
C ASN A 26 8.73 6.68 3.61
N VAL A 27 7.53 6.14 3.78
CA VAL A 27 6.31 6.57 3.09
C VAL A 27 5.24 6.92 4.13
N THR A 28 4.69 8.12 4.02
CA THR A 28 3.45 8.50 4.71
C THR A 28 2.28 7.98 3.89
N MET A 29 1.23 7.48 4.56
CA MET A 29 0.08 6.88 3.89
C MET A 29 -1.25 7.44 4.41
N GLY A 30 -2.19 7.67 3.50
CA GLY A 30 -3.58 8.06 3.80
C GLY A 30 -4.56 7.29 2.93
N ALA A 31 -5.73 6.94 3.45
CA ALA A 31 -6.77 6.26 2.67
C ALA A 31 -7.89 7.26 2.35
N CYS A 32 -8.14 7.50 1.07
CA CYS A 32 -9.10 8.51 0.61
C CYS A 32 -10.46 7.92 0.19
N ALA A 33 -10.51 6.63 -0.16
CA ALA A 33 -11.76 5.93 -0.47
C ALA A 33 -11.71 4.48 0.02
N ILE A 34 -12.38 4.23 1.15
CA ILE A 34 -12.52 2.89 1.74
C ILE A 34 -13.91 2.37 1.38
N GLY A 35 -13.99 1.47 0.40
CA GLY A 35 -15.20 0.76 0.02
C GLY A 35 -15.17 -0.70 0.48
N SER A 36 -16.33 -1.37 0.46
CA SER A 36 -16.42 -2.80 0.82
C SER A 36 -15.62 -3.73 -0.10
N MET A 37 -15.36 -3.30 -1.34
CA MET A 37 -14.62 -4.08 -2.34
C MET A 37 -13.16 -3.65 -2.48
N THR A 38 -12.87 -2.34 -2.37
CA THR A 38 -11.55 -1.78 -2.64
C THR A 38 -11.18 -0.64 -1.70
N VAL A 39 -9.89 -0.46 -1.47
CA VAL A 39 -9.32 0.67 -0.74
C VAL A 39 -8.33 1.42 -1.64
N HIS A 40 -8.61 2.70 -1.89
CA HIS A 40 -7.65 3.62 -2.48
C HIS A 40 -6.72 4.17 -1.40
N GLN A 41 -5.44 3.82 -1.52
CA GLN A 41 -4.40 4.24 -0.60
C GLN A 41 -3.45 5.20 -1.31
N GLU A 42 -3.32 6.40 -0.77
CA GLU A 42 -2.40 7.44 -1.21
C GLU A 42 -1.13 7.38 -0.37
N TYR A 43 0.00 7.63 -1.04
CA TYR A 43 1.33 7.60 -0.44
C TYR A 43 2.14 8.82 -0.85
N VAL A 44 2.93 9.34 0.10
CA VAL A 44 3.96 10.33 -0.13
C VAL A 44 5.28 9.76 0.37
N CYS A 45 6.30 9.72 -0.47
CA CYS A 45 7.64 9.32 -0.04
C CYS A 45 8.39 10.49 0.59
N GLU A 46 8.63 10.43 1.89
CA GLU A 46 9.34 11.48 2.65
C GLU A 46 10.81 11.63 2.22
N SER A 47 11.38 10.63 1.53
CA SER A 47 12.77 10.70 1.06
C SER A 47 12.94 11.39 -0.29
N CYS A 48 11.93 11.39 -1.16
CA CYS A 48 12.04 11.98 -2.50
C CYS A 48 10.82 12.83 -2.93
N ASN A 49 9.86 13.03 -2.03
CA ASN A 49 8.60 13.75 -2.24
C ASN A 49 7.77 13.22 -3.42
N PHE A 50 7.95 11.94 -3.78
CA PHE A 50 7.15 11.31 -4.83
C PHE A 50 5.80 10.87 -4.27
N GLU A 51 4.74 11.35 -4.90
CA GLU A 51 3.36 10.98 -4.60
C GLU A 51 2.90 9.85 -5.52
N PHE A 52 2.21 8.86 -4.96
CA PHE A 52 1.63 7.75 -5.72
C PHE A 52 0.45 7.13 -4.99
N THR A 53 -0.37 6.40 -5.74
CA THR A 53 -1.58 5.76 -5.21
C THR A 53 -1.56 4.27 -5.55
N ALA A 54 -2.08 3.44 -4.65
CA ALA A 54 -2.31 2.02 -4.90
C ALA A 54 -3.77 1.66 -4.60
N LEU A 55 -4.26 0.65 -5.32
CA LEU A 55 -5.58 0.08 -5.11
C LEU A 55 -5.44 -1.31 -4.48
N PHE A 56 -6.05 -1.49 -3.31
CA PHE A 56 -6.16 -2.79 -2.64
C PHE A 56 -7.57 -3.33 -2.80
N ALA A 57 -7.72 -4.65 -2.94
CA ALA A 57 -9.00 -5.32 -3.08
C ALA A 57 -9.26 -6.27 -1.89
N LEU A 58 -10.54 -6.49 -1.56
CA LEU A 58 -10.96 -7.46 -0.56
C LEU A 58 -10.48 -8.86 -0.96
N ALA A 59 -9.55 -9.43 -0.18
CA ALA A 59 -9.07 -10.78 -0.38
C ALA A 59 -9.90 -11.84 0.38
N GLY A 60 -10.56 -11.45 1.46
CA GLY A 60 -11.33 -12.35 2.32
C GLY A 60 -11.67 -11.71 3.66
N PHE A 61 -12.29 -12.48 4.56
CA PHE A 61 -12.58 -12.06 5.92
C PHE A 61 -12.09 -13.12 6.91
N TYR A 62 -11.79 -12.69 8.13
CA TYR A 62 -11.47 -13.56 9.26
C TYR A 62 -12.34 -13.17 10.45
N LYS A 63 -12.67 -14.13 11.32
CA LYS A 63 -13.39 -13.82 12.57
C LYS A 63 -12.43 -13.05 13.49
N GLY A 64 -12.86 -11.88 13.97
CA GLY A 64 -12.16 -11.21 15.07
C GLY A 64 -12.20 -12.08 16.33
N GLN A 65 -11.11 -12.16 17.07
CA GLN A 65 -11.14 -12.79 18.39
C GLN A 65 -12.01 -11.93 19.32
N PRO A 66 -13.03 -12.50 20.00
CA PRO A 66 -13.67 -11.78 21.09
C PRO A 66 -12.60 -11.50 22.14
N SER A 67 -12.50 -10.26 22.61
CA SER A 67 -11.71 -9.91 23.79
C SER A 67 -12.14 -10.82 24.95
N GLN A 68 -11.19 -11.56 25.52
CA GLN A 68 -11.40 -12.20 26.83
C GLN A 68 -11.60 -11.14 27.90
#